data_AF-A0A959CQF3-F1
#
_entry.id   AF-A0A959CQF3-F1
#
_cell.length_a   1.000
_cell.length_b   1.000
_cell.length_c   1.000
_cell.angle_alpha   90.00
_cell.angle_beta   90.00
_cell.angle_gamma   90.00
#
_symmetry.space_group_name_H-M   'P 1'
#
loop_
_entity.id
_entity.type
_entity.pdbx_description
1 polymer ?
#
loop_
_entity_poly.entity_id
_entity_poly.type
_entity_poly.pdbx_seq_one_letter_code
_entity_poly.pdbx_strand_id
1 'polypeptide(L)'
;MDFSKLFDQFNTQDSYAILFIMLIAFLFGLLLGYILRSRRVIQLRRELKERERESADLRAQVEALEEQLGLKDADLKKAGFAQQEAEARAERIEEEKAALHKEIFNLNRRIDELQSADKSYEATIEELNNTIVGLQERNKQLSETLETEDEGVENIARMQSTYNATRQRLDAVEEKLEKLAGENVLLREALEELKSGGLITAAAPPLEKEEYPAEPRSVHPEPGLPDAGVVDEEPEVVVKTEKPFIQDKVGQSNEQVEKDDLSLIEGIGPFLQKKLNEIGVFTFDEIAGWDSARIREVTEAIQYFEGRIERDNWVEQAARLALKKQENPEAFQGKPGALANDPEDLKIIEGIGPKIEELLKSAGIGNWAALAEAEVELLRDVLESAGPTYRIHDPSTWPAQARLAANGEWGVLKEYQAELFGGR
;
A
#
# COMPACT_ATOMS: atom_id res chain seq x y z
N MET A 1 -21.37 127.87 -31.27
CA MET A 1 -20.13 128.25 -31.98
C MET A 1 -20.28 127.77 -33.41
N ASP A 2 -19.96 128.60 -34.41
CA ASP A 2 -19.99 128.21 -35.82
C ASP A 2 -18.80 127.29 -36.13
N PHE A 3 -19.07 126.01 -36.42
CA PHE A 3 -18.02 125.07 -36.85
C PHE A 3 -17.50 125.35 -38.27
N SER A 4 -18.26 126.05 -39.09
CA SER A 4 -17.86 126.51 -40.44
C SER A 4 -16.62 127.40 -40.37
N LYS A 5 -16.69 128.48 -39.60
CA LYS A 5 -15.62 129.48 -39.43
C LYS A 5 -14.37 128.95 -38.74
N LEU A 6 -14.44 127.75 -38.14
CA LEU A 6 -13.31 127.11 -37.49
C LEU A 6 -12.29 126.57 -38.52
N PHE A 7 -12.70 126.35 -39.77
CA PHE A 7 -11.83 125.88 -40.86
C PHE A 7 -11.41 126.98 -41.86
N ASP A 8 -12.08 128.14 -41.90
CA ASP A 8 -11.70 129.25 -42.81
C ASP A 8 -10.29 129.80 -42.53
N GLN A 9 -9.79 129.67 -41.29
CA GLN A 9 -8.41 130.04 -40.94
C GLN A 9 -7.37 128.95 -41.26
N PHE A 10 -7.77 127.75 -41.71
CA PHE A 10 -6.86 126.62 -41.92
C PHE A 10 -6.18 126.60 -43.30
N ASN A 11 -6.24 127.71 -44.06
CA ASN A 11 -5.54 127.86 -45.34
C ASN A 11 -4.09 128.37 -45.16
N THR A 12 -3.35 127.73 -44.25
CA THR A 12 -1.92 127.99 -43.97
C THR A 12 -1.16 126.68 -43.82
N GLN A 13 0.17 126.74 -43.97
CA GLN A 13 1.04 125.56 -43.98
C GLN A 13 0.96 124.73 -42.69
N ASP A 14 0.78 125.39 -41.54
CA ASP A 14 0.74 124.76 -40.22
C ASP A 14 -0.51 123.87 -40.01
N SER A 15 -1.62 124.23 -40.64
CA SER A 15 -2.88 123.49 -40.56
C SER A 15 -2.79 122.10 -41.19
N TYR A 16 -2.06 121.97 -42.30
CA TYR A 16 -1.76 120.66 -42.90
C TYR A 16 -0.85 119.83 -42.01
N ALA A 17 0.12 120.46 -41.31
CA ALA A 17 0.99 119.76 -40.37
C ALA A 17 0.21 119.19 -39.16
N ILE A 18 -0.73 119.95 -38.59
CA ILE A 18 -1.59 119.49 -37.49
C ILE A 18 -2.45 118.29 -37.93
N LEU A 19 -3.08 118.37 -39.11
CA LEU A 19 -3.89 117.26 -39.65
C LEU A 19 -3.03 116.02 -39.96
N PHE A 20 -1.81 116.20 -40.46
CA PHE A 20 -0.87 115.11 -40.72
C PHE A 20 -0.40 114.43 -39.43
N ILE A 21 -0.11 115.20 -38.37
CA ILE A 21 0.24 114.67 -37.04
C ILE A 21 -0.94 113.89 -36.44
N MET A 22 -2.17 114.42 -36.54
CA MET A 22 -3.38 113.74 -36.08
C MET A 22 -3.64 112.43 -36.85
N LEU A 23 -3.40 112.42 -38.17
CA LEU A 23 -3.49 111.21 -38.99
C LEU A 23 -2.42 110.17 -38.59
N ILE A 24 -1.17 110.59 -38.36
CA ILE A 24 -0.11 109.70 -37.85
C ILE A 24 -0.47 109.13 -36.48
N ALA A 25 -0.97 109.95 -35.55
CA ALA A 25 -1.38 109.49 -34.22
C ALA A 25 -2.55 108.47 -34.30
N PHE A 26 -3.52 108.70 -35.19
CA PHE A 26 -4.62 107.78 -35.45
C PHE A 26 -4.14 106.45 -36.06
N LEU A 27 -3.28 106.50 -37.08
CA LEU A 27 -2.68 105.31 -37.70
C LEU A 27 -1.80 104.54 -36.72
N PHE A 28 -1.04 105.22 -35.85
CA PHE A 28 -0.26 104.60 -34.79
C PHE A 28 -1.15 103.94 -33.73
N GLY A 29 -2.27 104.57 -33.36
CA GLY A 29 -3.28 103.97 -32.49
C GLY A 29 -3.90 102.70 -33.08
N LEU A 30 -4.24 102.71 -34.37
CA LEU A 30 -4.70 101.52 -35.09
C LEU A 30 -3.63 100.42 -35.15
N LEU A 31 -2.37 100.78 -35.43
CA LEU A 31 -1.24 99.84 -35.47
C LEU A 31 -1.02 99.19 -34.09
N LEU A 32 -1.01 99.98 -33.02
CA LEU A 32 -0.81 99.51 -31.65
C LEU A 32 -1.98 98.62 -31.20
N GLY A 33 -3.22 99.01 -31.52
CA GLY A 33 -4.42 98.20 -31.28
C GLY A 33 -4.39 96.88 -32.05
N TYR A 34 -3.93 96.89 -33.30
CA TYR A 34 -3.74 95.68 -34.11
C TYR A 34 -2.68 94.74 -33.50
N ILE A 35 -1.54 95.27 -33.04
CA ILE A 35 -0.47 94.50 -32.40
C ILE A 35 -0.93 93.88 -31.07
N LEU A 36 -1.68 94.61 -30.25
CA LEU A 36 -2.23 94.09 -29.00
C LEU A 36 -3.31 93.03 -29.26
N ARG A 37 -4.20 93.25 -30.24
CA ARG A 37 -5.22 92.29 -30.65
C ARG A 37 -4.60 91.02 -31.26
N SER A 38 -3.58 91.14 -32.12
CA SER A 38 -2.92 89.99 -32.73
C SER A 38 -2.19 89.14 -31.70
N ARG A 39 -1.49 89.75 -30.73
CA ARG A 39 -0.88 89.02 -29.60
C ARG A 39 -1.91 88.23 -28.80
N ARG A 40 -3.03 88.85 -28.40
CA ARG A 40 -4.12 88.16 -27.68
C ARG A 40 -4.75 87.03 -28.51
N VAL A 41 -4.94 87.24 -29.82
CA VAL A 41 -5.46 86.18 -30.73
C VAL A 41 -4.46 85.03 -30.89
N ILE A 42 -3.16 85.28 -30.86
CA ILE A 42 -2.13 84.23 -30.89
C ILE A 42 -2.13 83.42 -29.59
N GLN A 43 -2.32 84.06 -28.43
CA GLN A 43 -2.45 83.38 -27.12
C GLN A 43 -3.71 82.51 -27.10
N LEU A 44 -4.89 83.07 -27.37
CA LEU A 44 -6.15 82.35 -27.40
C LEU A 44 -6.15 81.17 -28.40
N ARG A 45 -5.45 81.29 -29.54
CA ARG A 45 -5.27 80.18 -30.49
C ARG A 45 -4.34 79.06 -30.01
N ARG A 46 -3.39 79.36 -29.11
CA ARG A 46 -2.58 78.34 -28.44
C ARG A 46 -3.39 77.62 -27.38
N GLU A 47 -4.06 78.39 -26.51
CA GLU A 47 -4.95 77.88 -25.45
C GLU A 47 -6.07 77.00 -26.04
N LEU A 48 -6.70 77.44 -27.14
CA LEU A 48 -7.70 76.62 -27.87
C LEU A 48 -7.08 75.30 -28.33
N LYS A 49 -5.93 75.33 -29.01
CA LYS A 49 -5.26 74.13 -29.54
C LYS A 49 -4.75 73.19 -28.43
N GLU A 50 -4.48 73.72 -27.25
CA GLU A 50 -4.07 72.96 -26.07
C GLU A 50 -5.29 72.26 -25.44
N ARG A 51 -6.43 72.97 -25.29
CA ARG A 51 -7.70 72.36 -24.86
C ARG A 51 -8.29 71.37 -25.88
N GLU A 52 -8.10 71.61 -27.18
CA GLU A 52 -8.46 70.66 -28.25
C GLU A 52 -7.69 69.34 -28.14
N ARG A 53 -6.41 69.39 -27.75
CA ARG A 53 -5.57 68.20 -27.49
C ARG A 53 -5.99 67.50 -26.22
N GLU A 54 -6.09 68.22 -25.11
CA GLU A 54 -6.56 67.68 -23.83
C GLU A 54 -7.93 66.98 -23.98
N SER A 55 -8.86 67.57 -24.74
CA SER A 55 -10.15 66.95 -25.05
C SER A 55 -10.07 65.75 -26.01
N ALA A 56 -9.01 65.60 -26.80
CA ALA A 56 -8.79 64.43 -27.64
C ALA A 56 -8.14 63.30 -26.83
N ASP A 57 -7.11 63.63 -26.05
CA ASP A 57 -6.38 62.70 -25.18
C ASP A 57 -7.31 62.12 -24.09
N LEU A 58 -8.23 62.94 -23.54
CA LEU A 58 -9.27 62.47 -22.60
C LEU A 58 -10.31 61.55 -23.27
N ARG A 59 -10.67 61.79 -24.54
CA ARG A 59 -11.60 60.90 -25.27
C ARG A 59 -10.96 59.55 -25.56
N ALA A 60 -9.71 59.53 -26.01
CA ALA A 60 -8.96 58.30 -26.22
C ALA A 60 -8.78 57.49 -24.91
N GLN A 61 -8.62 58.16 -23.76
CA GLN A 61 -8.61 57.49 -22.45
C GLN A 61 -9.97 56.90 -22.07
N VAL A 62 -11.08 57.58 -22.35
CA VAL A 62 -12.43 57.03 -22.12
C VAL A 62 -12.68 55.81 -23.02
N GLU A 63 -12.39 55.92 -24.31
CA GLU A 63 -12.55 54.83 -25.29
C GLU A 63 -11.74 53.58 -24.91
N ALA A 64 -10.47 53.75 -24.48
CA ALA A 64 -9.64 52.66 -23.99
C ALA A 64 -10.13 52.05 -22.66
N LEU A 65 -10.77 52.83 -21.78
CA LEU A 65 -11.37 52.34 -20.54
C LEU A 65 -12.69 51.60 -20.80
N GLU A 66 -13.48 52.03 -21.79
CA GLU A 66 -14.68 51.33 -22.24
C GLU A 66 -14.34 49.99 -22.89
N GLU A 67 -13.27 49.91 -23.69
CA GLU A 67 -12.74 48.63 -24.21
C GLU A 67 -12.27 47.69 -23.08
N GLN A 68 -11.52 48.20 -22.10
CA GLN A 68 -11.08 47.41 -20.95
C GLN A 68 -12.24 46.91 -20.07
N LEU A 69 -13.33 47.68 -19.95
CA LEU A 69 -14.56 47.24 -19.30
C LEU A 69 -15.25 46.13 -20.10
N GLY A 70 -15.37 46.29 -21.43
CA GLY A 70 -15.95 45.27 -22.31
C GLY A 70 -15.21 43.93 -22.26
N LEU A 71 -13.88 43.96 -22.18
CA LEU A 71 -13.04 42.77 -21.99
C LEU A 71 -13.30 42.11 -20.62
N LYS A 72 -13.31 42.89 -19.53
CA LYS A 72 -13.60 42.36 -18.18
C LYS A 72 -15.01 41.81 -18.05
N ASP A 73 -16.00 42.41 -18.69
CA ASP A 73 -17.37 41.89 -18.75
C ASP A 73 -17.47 40.56 -19.52
N ALA A 74 -16.59 40.33 -20.50
CA ALA A 74 -16.50 39.04 -21.19
C ALA A 74 -15.81 37.97 -20.32
N ASP A 75 -14.71 38.33 -19.64
CA ASP A 75 -14.00 37.44 -18.72
C ASP A 75 -14.87 37.06 -17.51
N LEU A 76 -15.63 38.01 -16.94
CA LEU A 76 -16.57 37.75 -15.84
C LEU A 76 -17.70 36.80 -16.26
N LYS A 77 -18.23 36.93 -17.49
CA LYS A 77 -19.23 35.99 -18.02
C LYS A 77 -18.61 34.60 -18.22
N LYS A 78 -17.40 34.52 -18.78
CA LYS A 78 -16.67 33.25 -18.96
C LYS A 78 -16.39 32.56 -17.62
N ALA A 79 -15.97 33.31 -16.60
CA ALA A 79 -15.77 32.80 -15.24
C ALA A 79 -17.08 32.32 -14.62
N GLY A 80 -18.19 33.06 -14.80
CA GLY A 80 -19.51 32.65 -14.33
C GLY A 80 -20.01 31.33 -14.95
N PHE A 81 -19.82 31.14 -16.26
CA PHE A 81 -20.14 29.86 -16.91
C PHE A 81 -19.26 28.71 -16.41
N ALA A 82 -17.95 28.93 -16.25
CA ALA A 82 -17.04 27.92 -15.71
C ALA A 82 -17.37 27.56 -14.25
N GLN A 83 -17.80 28.53 -13.44
CA GLN A 83 -18.30 28.29 -12.08
C GLN A 83 -19.58 27.44 -12.11
N GLN A 84 -20.55 27.76 -12.97
CA GLN A 84 -21.79 27.00 -13.10
C GLN A 84 -21.55 25.56 -13.57
N GLU A 85 -20.59 25.34 -14.48
CA GLU A 85 -20.18 24.01 -14.93
C GLU A 85 -19.48 23.21 -13.81
N ALA A 86 -18.63 23.87 -13.02
CA ALA A 86 -17.98 23.25 -11.85
C ALA A 86 -18.99 22.90 -10.74
N GLU A 87 -19.98 23.76 -10.49
CA GLU A 87 -21.07 23.54 -9.52
C GLU A 87 -21.93 22.34 -9.95
N ALA A 88 -22.38 22.30 -11.21
CA ALA A 88 -23.12 21.16 -11.77
C ALA A 88 -22.29 19.85 -11.85
N ARG A 89 -20.95 19.94 -11.85
CA ARG A 89 -20.07 18.77 -11.72
C ARG A 89 -19.97 18.30 -10.25
N ALA A 90 -19.92 19.23 -9.30
CA ALA A 90 -19.90 18.91 -7.87
C ALA A 90 -21.20 18.24 -7.41
N GLU A 91 -22.36 18.71 -7.90
CA GLU A 91 -23.66 18.06 -7.63
C GLU A 91 -23.67 16.58 -8.05
N ARG A 92 -23.20 16.26 -9.25
CA ARG A 92 -23.10 14.86 -9.74
C ARG A 92 -22.17 14.00 -8.88
N ILE A 93 -21.04 14.55 -8.44
CA ILE A 93 -20.09 13.83 -7.59
C ILE A 93 -20.72 13.50 -6.22
N GLU A 94 -21.54 14.40 -5.66
CA GLU A 94 -22.31 14.09 -4.44
C GLU A 94 -23.44 13.08 -4.69
N GLU A 95 -24.11 13.08 -5.85
CA GLU A 95 -25.08 12.04 -6.24
C GLU A 95 -24.42 10.65 -6.38
N GLU A 96 -23.29 10.56 -7.09
CA GLU A 96 -22.49 9.34 -7.26
C GLU A 96 -21.97 8.82 -5.91
N LYS A 97 -21.42 9.72 -5.08
CA LYS A 97 -21.00 9.42 -3.70
C LYS A 97 -22.16 8.91 -2.83
N ALA A 98 -23.36 9.48 -2.94
CA ALA A 98 -24.53 9.03 -2.21
C ALA A 98 -25.01 7.64 -2.69
N ALA A 99 -24.90 7.33 -3.99
CA ALA A 99 -25.15 6.00 -4.53
C ALA A 99 -24.14 4.96 -3.99
N LEU A 100 -22.84 5.28 -4.01
CA LEU A 100 -21.78 4.41 -3.48
C LEU A 100 -21.93 4.14 -1.98
N HIS A 101 -22.29 5.14 -1.17
CA HIS A 101 -22.58 4.93 0.26
C HIS A 101 -23.74 3.94 0.50
N LYS A 102 -24.77 4.00 -0.36
CA LYS A 102 -25.90 3.07 -0.32
C LYS A 102 -25.51 1.65 -0.76
N GLU A 103 -24.59 1.52 -1.71
CA GLU A 103 -24.03 0.24 -2.13
C GLU A 103 -23.17 -0.39 -1.02
N ILE A 104 -22.25 0.38 -0.42
CA ILE A 104 -21.45 -0.04 0.75
C ILE A 104 -22.36 -0.51 1.90
N PHE A 105 -23.45 0.20 2.19
CA PHE A 105 -24.42 -0.23 3.19
C PHE A 105 -25.08 -1.59 2.86
N ASN A 106 -25.44 -1.82 1.59
CA ASN A 106 -26.00 -3.10 1.16
C ASN A 106 -24.96 -4.24 1.21
N LEU A 107 -23.69 -3.95 0.85
CA LEU A 107 -22.59 -4.91 0.91
C LEU A 107 -22.25 -5.29 2.35
N ASN A 108 -22.16 -4.33 3.27
CA ASN A 108 -21.95 -4.58 4.69
C ASN A 108 -23.06 -5.46 5.28
N ARG A 109 -24.32 -5.14 4.99
CA ARG A 109 -25.45 -6.01 5.35
C ARG A 109 -25.30 -7.42 4.76
N ARG A 110 -24.80 -7.55 3.53
CA ARG A 110 -24.60 -8.86 2.90
C ARG A 110 -23.46 -9.65 3.56
N ILE A 111 -22.43 -8.97 4.06
CA ILE A 111 -21.38 -9.57 4.89
C ILE A 111 -21.96 -10.07 6.22
N ASP A 112 -22.82 -9.28 6.90
CA ASP A 112 -23.52 -9.71 8.13
C ASP A 112 -24.39 -10.96 7.88
N GLU A 113 -25.14 -10.98 6.76
CA GLU A 113 -25.95 -12.12 6.34
C GLU A 113 -25.08 -13.37 6.12
N LEU A 114 -23.94 -13.25 5.43
CA LEU A 114 -23.00 -14.35 5.19
C LEU A 114 -22.36 -14.85 6.50
N GLN A 115 -21.84 -13.96 7.35
CA GLN A 115 -21.29 -14.33 8.66
C GLN A 115 -22.32 -15.03 9.57
N SER A 116 -23.60 -14.71 9.42
CA SER A 116 -24.67 -15.41 10.15
C SER A 116 -24.92 -16.84 9.62
N ALA A 117 -24.74 -17.05 8.31
CA ALA A 117 -24.82 -18.36 7.69
C ALA A 117 -23.60 -19.22 8.02
N ASP A 118 -22.38 -18.65 7.98
CA ASP A 118 -21.14 -19.35 8.33
C ASP A 118 -21.17 -19.88 9.76
N LYS A 119 -21.60 -19.07 10.73
CA LYS A 119 -21.83 -19.51 12.13
C LYS A 119 -22.88 -20.62 12.25
N SER A 120 -23.89 -20.62 11.37
CA SER A 120 -24.86 -21.72 11.31
C SER A 120 -24.25 -22.98 10.71
N TYR A 121 -23.33 -22.86 9.75
CA TYR A 121 -22.62 -23.99 9.18
C TYR A 121 -21.62 -24.58 10.17
N GLU A 122 -20.84 -23.75 10.88
CA GLU A 122 -19.96 -24.16 11.99
C GLU A 122 -20.74 -24.99 13.03
N ALA A 123 -21.89 -24.50 13.50
CA ALA A 123 -22.73 -25.23 14.45
C ALA A 123 -23.21 -26.60 13.90
N THR A 124 -23.60 -26.69 12.61
CA THR A 124 -23.95 -27.98 12.01
C THR A 124 -22.76 -28.91 11.81
N ILE A 125 -21.55 -28.37 11.61
CA ILE A 125 -20.31 -29.17 11.52
C ILE A 125 -19.94 -29.71 12.90
N GLU A 126 -20.09 -28.94 13.97
CA GLU A 126 -19.93 -29.43 15.35
C GLU A 126 -20.97 -30.51 15.69
N GLU A 127 -22.24 -30.32 15.35
CA GLU A 127 -23.28 -31.35 15.55
C GLU A 127 -22.94 -32.64 14.80
N LEU A 128 -22.61 -32.54 13.51
CA LEU A 128 -22.20 -33.70 12.70
C LEU A 128 -20.96 -34.40 13.27
N ASN A 129 -19.94 -33.66 13.69
CA ASN A 129 -18.73 -34.24 14.30
C ASN A 129 -19.05 -34.99 15.60
N ASN A 130 -19.92 -34.43 16.45
CA ASN A 130 -20.43 -35.12 17.64
C ASN A 130 -21.19 -36.41 17.29
N THR A 131 -22.00 -36.42 16.22
CA THR A 131 -22.65 -37.67 15.75
C THR A 131 -21.65 -38.69 15.22
N ILE A 132 -20.59 -38.27 14.55
CA ILE A 132 -19.53 -39.16 14.04
C ILE A 132 -18.80 -39.83 15.21
N VAL A 133 -18.40 -39.07 16.23
CA VAL A 133 -17.77 -39.62 17.45
C VAL A 133 -18.72 -40.60 18.16
N GLY A 134 -20.00 -40.27 18.29
CA GLY A 134 -21.00 -41.16 18.87
C GLY A 134 -21.25 -42.45 18.08
N LEU A 135 -21.12 -42.41 16.75
CA LEU A 135 -21.19 -43.59 15.88
C LEU A 135 -19.90 -44.42 15.92
N GLN A 136 -18.73 -43.79 16.01
CA GLN A 136 -17.44 -44.45 16.14
C GLN A 136 -17.37 -45.24 17.46
N GLU A 137 -17.74 -44.64 18.58
CA GLU A 137 -17.77 -45.32 19.89
C GLU A 137 -18.79 -46.47 19.89
N ARG A 138 -19.96 -46.30 19.24
CA ARG A 138 -20.94 -47.38 19.10
C ARG A 138 -20.43 -48.54 18.23
N ASN A 139 -19.70 -48.24 17.15
CA ASN A 139 -19.07 -49.26 16.30
C ASN A 139 -17.93 -49.98 17.01
N LYS A 140 -17.16 -49.28 17.86
CA LYS A 140 -16.14 -49.86 18.73
C LYS A 140 -16.77 -50.84 19.74
N GLN A 141 -17.83 -50.43 20.43
CA GLN A 141 -18.57 -51.30 21.35
C GLN A 141 -19.15 -52.53 20.63
N LEU A 142 -19.66 -52.38 19.41
CA LEU A 142 -20.12 -53.50 18.58
C LEU A 142 -18.97 -54.46 18.21
N SER A 143 -17.79 -53.93 17.87
CA SER A 143 -16.59 -54.73 17.59
C SER A 143 -16.14 -55.51 18.82
N GLU A 144 -16.09 -54.86 20.00
CA GLU A 144 -15.76 -55.50 21.27
C GLU A 144 -16.77 -56.61 21.63
N THR A 145 -18.07 -56.40 21.37
CA THR A 145 -19.05 -57.49 21.57
C THR A 145 -18.84 -58.67 20.63
N LEU A 146 -18.51 -58.42 19.35
CA LEU A 146 -18.24 -59.49 18.37
C LEU A 146 -17.02 -60.33 18.75
N GLU A 147 -15.94 -59.69 19.22
CA GLU A 147 -14.75 -60.41 19.74
C GLU A 147 -15.12 -61.30 20.93
N THR A 148 -15.95 -60.83 21.86
CA THR A 148 -16.40 -61.66 23.00
C THR A 148 -17.37 -62.79 22.61
N GLU A 149 -18.15 -62.63 21.53
CA GLU A 149 -18.97 -63.72 20.99
C GLU A 149 -18.11 -64.78 20.29
N ASP A 150 -17.09 -64.39 19.51
CA ASP A 150 -16.13 -65.32 18.89
C ASP A 150 -15.29 -66.07 19.94
N GLU A 151 -14.83 -65.42 21.01
CA GLU A 151 -14.23 -66.12 22.16
C GLU A 151 -15.20 -67.12 22.80
N GLY A 152 -16.49 -66.77 22.90
CA GLY A 152 -17.54 -67.67 23.38
C GLY A 152 -17.68 -68.91 22.50
N VAL A 153 -17.70 -68.72 21.17
CA VAL A 153 -17.77 -69.80 20.18
C VAL A 153 -16.52 -70.68 20.23
N GLU A 154 -15.32 -70.12 20.33
CA GLU A 154 -14.08 -70.92 20.42
C GLU A 154 -14.02 -71.73 21.71
N ASN A 155 -14.45 -71.17 22.84
CA ASN A 155 -14.55 -71.90 24.10
C ASN A 155 -15.59 -73.03 24.06
N ILE A 156 -16.71 -72.85 23.35
CA ILE A 156 -17.68 -73.93 23.07
C ILE A 156 -17.05 -75.01 22.17
N ALA A 157 -16.30 -74.63 21.14
CA ALA A 157 -15.60 -75.59 20.27
C ALA A 157 -14.54 -76.40 21.04
N ARG A 158 -13.78 -75.76 21.94
CA ARG A 158 -12.84 -76.42 22.87
C ARG A 158 -13.55 -77.38 23.84
N MET A 159 -14.74 -77.01 24.34
CA MET A 159 -15.59 -77.92 25.13
C MET A 159 -16.09 -79.11 24.32
N GLN A 160 -16.54 -78.91 23.08
CA GLN A 160 -16.99 -80.01 22.22
C GLN A 160 -15.84 -80.95 21.86
N SER A 161 -14.65 -80.42 21.59
CA SER A 161 -13.43 -81.20 21.35
C SER A 161 -13.06 -82.07 22.56
N THR A 162 -13.02 -81.48 23.76
CA THR A 162 -12.71 -82.22 25.00
C THR A 162 -13.81 -83.21 25.41
N TYR A 163 -15.09 -82.91 25.13
CA TYR A 163 -16.20 -83.84 25.29
C TYR A 163 -16.09 -85.04 24.33
N ASN A 164 -15.79 -84.81 23.06
CA ASN A 164 -15.57 -85.88 22.07
C ASN A 164 -14.35 -86.74 22.42
N ALA A 165 -13.27 -86.13 22.92
CA ALA A 165 -12.07 -86.84 23.37
C ALA A 165 -12.30 -87.66 24.65
N THR A 166 -13.09 -87.16 25.61
CA THR A 166 -13.46 -87.94 26.81
C THR A 166 -14.43 -89.07 26.46
N ARG A 167 -15.31 -88.88 25.47
CA ARG A 167 -16.15 -89.94 24.91
C ARG A 167 -15.32 -91.06 24.26
N GLN A 168 -14.39 -90.72 23.36
CA GLN A 168 -13.48 -91.73 22.75
C GLN A 168 -12.64 -92.47 23.81
N ARG A 169 -12.24 -91.79 24.90
CA ARG A 169 -11.55 -92.43 26.03
C ARG A 169 -12.47 -93.36 26.83
N LEU A 170 -13.77 -93.07 26.92
CA LEU A 170 -14.77 -93.95 27.52
C LEU A 170 -15.02 -95.17 26.63
N ASP A 171 -15.28 -94.96 25.33
CA ASP A 171 -15.48 -96.04 24.35
C ASP A 171 -14.27 -97.02 24.36
N ALA A 172 -13.04 -96.50 24.41
CA ALA A 172 -11.81 -97.30 24.49
C ALA A 172 -11.51 -97.90 25.89
N VAL A 173 -12.25 -97.51 26.94
CA VAL A 173 -12.26 -98.17 28.26
C VAL A 173 -13.31 -99.27 28.30
N GLU A 174 -14.46 -99.08 27.64
CA GLU A 174 -15.48 -100.11 27.44
C GLU A 174 -14.94 -101.26 26.57
N GLU A 175 -14.25 -100.98 25.47
CA GLU A 175 -13.54 -101.99 24.66
C GLU A 175 -12.50 -102.77 25.50
N LYS A 176 -11.75 -102.07 26.35
CA LYS A 176 -10.78 -102.72 27.26
C LYS A 176 -11.46 -103.56 28.34
N LEU A 177 -12.62 -103.15 28.83
CA LEU A 177 -13.42 -103.93 29.78
C LEU A 177 -14.01 -105.18 29.12
N GLU A 178 -14.50 -105.08 27.88
CA GLU A 178 -14.96 -106.23 27.10
C GLU A 178 -13.80 -107.20 26.80
N LYS A 179 -12.64 -106.69 26.37
CA LYS A 179 -11.43 -107.49 26.15
C LYS A 179 -10.94 -108.17 27.44
N LEU A 180 -10.91 -107.45 28.57
CA LEU A 180 -10.57 -108.03 29.87
C LEU A 180 -11.62 -109.04 30.35
N ALA A 181 -12.90 -108.85 30.05
CA ALA A 181 -13.95 -109.83 30.34
C ALA A 181 -13.75 -111.11 29.52
N GLY A 182 -13.44 -110.99 28.23
CA GLY A 182 -13.07 -112.10 27.35
C GLY A 182 -11.81 -112.82 27.83
N GLU A 183 -10.76 -112.09 28.19
CA GLU A 183 -9.54 -112.66 28.78
C GLU A 183 -9.82 -113.37 30.12
N ASN A 184 -10.73 -112.87 30.95
CA ASN A 184 -11.17 -113.55 32.17
C ASN A 184 -12.03 -114.80 31.90
N VAL A 185 -12.73 -114.90 30.77
CA VAL A 185 -13.40 -116.13 30.33
C VAL A 185 -12.36 -117.15 29.86
N LEU A 186 -11.45 -116.75 28.96
CA LEU A 186 -10.37 -117.61 28.45
C LEU A 186 -9.44 -118.11 29.58
N LEU A 187 -9.13 -117.26 30.57
CA LEU A 187 -8.35 -117.66 31.74
C LEU A 187 -9.10 -118.65 32.64
N ARG A 188 -10.44 -118.64 32.68
CA ARG A 188 -11.25 -119.64 33.39
C ARG A 188 -11.30 -120.96 32.63
N GLU A 189 -11.43 -120.92 31.32
CA GLU A 189 -11.37 -122.12 30.46
C GLU A 189 -10.00 -122.78 30.56
N ALA A 190 -8.92 -122.00 30.46
CA ALA A 190 -7.55 -122.48 30.64
C ALA A 190 -7.29 -123.03 32.07
N LEU A 191 -7.93 -122.49 33.11
CA LEU A 191 -7.86 -123.04 34.48
C LEU A 191 -8.53 -124.41 34.61
N GLU A 192 -9.63 -124.62 33.89
CA GLU A 192 -10.34 -125.90 33.86
C GLU A 192 -9.62 -126.92 32.96
N GLU A 193 -8.91 -126.46 31.92
CA GLU A 193 -8.02 -127.29 31.10
C GLU A 193 -6.76 -127.72 31.87
N LEU A 194 -6.10 -126.80 32.60
CA LEU A 194 -4.95 -127.09 33.49
C LEU A 194 -5.29 -128.05 34.64
N LYS A 195 -6.57 -128.20 34.96
CA LYS A 195 -7.14 -129.15 35.91
C LYS A 195 -7.08 -130.61 35.42
N SER A 196 -6.82 -130.83 34.13
CA SER A 196 -6.96 -132.12 33.45
C SER A 196 -5.65 -132.82 33.05
N GLY A 197 -4.51 -132.12 33.08
CA GLY A 197 -3.18 -132.67 32.76
C GLY A 197 -2.06 -131.66 33.08
N GLY A 198 -0.80 -132.08 33.14
CA GLY A 198 0.28 -131.17 33.54
C GLY A 198 1.71 -131.57 33.13
N LEU A 199 2.64 -130.64 33.39
CA LEU A 199 4.10 -130.65 33.15
C LEU A 199 4.54 -130.53 31.67
N ILE A 200 5.38 -129.56 31.23
CA ILE A 200 5.95 -128.36 31.89
C ILE A 200 5.61 -127.09 31.05
N THR A 201 6.42 -126.13 30.57
CA THR A 201 7.88 -125.79 30.50
C THR A 201 8.11 -124.27 30.75
N ALA A 202 9.36 -123.78 30.76
CA ALA A 202 9.74 -122.43 31.19
C ALA A 202 10.16 -121.44 30.06
N ALA A 203 9.99 -120.13 30.30
CA ALA A 203 10.90 -119.03 29.88
C ALA A 203 10.55 -117.70 30.59
N ALA A 204 11.55 -116.83 30.84
CA ALA A 204 11.44 -115.47 31.44
C ALA A 204 12.79 -114.72 31.28
N PRO A 205 12.92 -113.40 31.58
CA PRO A 205 11.91 -112.38 31.93
C PRO A 205 11.55 -111.53 30.66
N PRO A 206 11.78 -110.19 30.47
CA PRO A 206 12.46 -109.13 31.24
C PRO A 206 11.47 -108.16 31.96
N LEU A 207 11.89 -106.91 32.22
CA LEU A 207 11.10 -105.75 32.69
C LEU A 207 11.65 -104.47 32.01
N GLU A 208 10.83 -103.43 31.82
CA GLU A 208 11.26 -102.05 31.52
C GLU A 208 10.27 -101.05 32.18
N LYS A 209 10.54 -99.74 32.15
CA LYS A 209 10.13 -98.76 33.19
C LYS A 209 9.03 -97.74 32.80
N GLU A 210 8.64 -97.00 33.83
CA GLU A 210 7.78 -95.80 33.87
C GLU A 210 8.22 -94.67 32.92
N GLU A 211 7.26 -93.86 32.45
CA GLU A 211 7.28 -92.39 32.66
C GLU A 211 5.94 -91.69 32.29
N TYR A 212 5.66 -90.59 33.00
CA TYR A 212 4.67 -89.53 32.75
C TYR A 212 5.44 -88.20 32.95
N PRO A 213 5.07 -87.02 32.37
CA PRO A 213 3.71 -86.53 32.06
C PRO A 213 3.58 -86.16 30.55
N ALA A 214 3.02 -85.07 30.00
CA ALA A 214 2.42 -83.82 30.51
C ALA A 214 1.50 -83.14 29.46
N GLU A 215 0.75 -82.13 29.90
CA GLU A 215 0.05 -81.13 29.05
C GLU A 215 0.21 -79.71 29.66
N PRO A 216 -0.06 -78.62 28.91
CA PRO A 216 0.68 -77.35 29.04
C PRO A 216 0.00 -76.28 29.92
N ARG A 217 0.71 -75.15 30.11
CA ARG A 217 0.12 -73.86 30.47
C ARG A 217 0.68 -72.72 29.62
N SER A 218 -0.19 -71.74 29.38
CA SER A 218 0.02 -70.49 28.66
C SER A 218 0.59 -69.38 29.56
N VAL A 219 0.91 -68.22 28.97
CA VAL A 219 0.35 -66.88 29.31
C VAL A 219 1.12 -65.78 28.56
N HIS A 220 0.41 -64.95 27.79
CA HIS A 220 0.78 -63.58 27.37
C HIS A 220 0.17 -62.60 28.39
N PRO A 221 0.74 -61.40 28.65
CA PRO A 221 0.64 -60.32 27.67
C PRO A 221 1.75 -59.23 27.66
N GLU A 222 1.64 -58.33 26.69
CA GLU A 222 2.18 -56.95 26.64
C GLU A 222 1.34 -55.99 27.53
N PRO A 223 1.49 -54.63 27.62
CA PRO A 223 2.07 -53.67 26.64
C PRO A 223 2.86 -52.45 27.22
N GLY A 224 3.22 -51.47 26.36
CA GLY A 224 3.43 -50.07 26.79
C GLY A 224 4.38 -49.19 25.94
N LEU A 225 3.85 -48.08 25.37
CA LEU A 225 4.59 -46.92 24.82
C LEU A 225 3.94 -45.61 25.36
N PRO A 226 4.31 -44.40 24.90
CA PRO A 226 5.49 -43.61 25.26
C PRO A 226 5.12 -42.29 26.00
N ASP A 227 6.10 -41.40 26.26
CA ASP A 227 5.89 -40.11 26.95
C ASP A 227 6.45 -38.91 26.14
N ALA A 228 6.08 -37.66 26.49
CA ALA A 228 6.28 -36.46 25.67
C ALA A 228 6.60 -35.15 26.46
N GLY A 229 7.12 -34.14 25.74
CA GLY A 229 7.48 -32.78 26.24
C GLY A 229 8.74 -32.28 25.50
N VAL A 230 8.79 -31.17 24.74
CA VAL A 230 8.28 -29.78 24.88
C VAL A 230 9.12 -28.91 25.85
N VAL A 231 9.70 -27.83 25.32
CA VAL A 231 9.81 -26.45 25.90
C VAL A 231 10.51 -25.53 24.88
N ASP A 232 10.14 -24.25 24.88
CA ASP A 232 10.52 -23.18 23.95
C ASP A 232 11.78 -22.38 24.38
N GLU A 233 12.24 -21.42 23.56
CA GLU A 233 12.45 -20.00 23.97
C GLU A 233 13.01 -19.10 22.82
N GLU A 234 12.43 -17.90 22.66
CA GLU A 234 13.01 -16.73 21.96
C GLU A 234 13.06 -15.54 22.94
N PRO A 235 14.00 -14.59 22.79
CA PRO A 235 13.94 -13.30 23.49
C PRO A 235 13.99 -12.07 22.57
N GLU A 236 12.98 -11.20 22.67
CA GLU A 236 13.07 -9.80 22.23
C GLU A 236 14.03 -8.97 23.12
N VAL A 237 14.62 -7.90 22.58
CA VAL A 237 15.25 -6.84 23.40
C VAL A 237 14.90 -5.46 22.83
N VAL A 238 14.32 -4.59 23.67
CA VAL A 238 14.00 -3.19 23.37
C VAL A 238 14.98 -2.26 24.08
N VAL A 239 15.55 -1.28 23.37
CA VAL A 239 16.37 -0.20 23.96
C VAL A 239 15.91 1.17 23.45
N LYS A 240 15.86 2.15 24.34
CA LYS A 240 15.72 3.59 24.03
C LYS A 240 16.97 4.33 24.49
N THR A 241 17.55 5.16 23.64
CA THR A 241 18.59 6.15 24.00
C THR A 241 18.41 7.46 23.23
N GLU A 242 19.16 8.48 23.61
CA GLU A 242 18.94 9.88 23.23
C GLU A 242 19.65 10.26 21.92
N LYS A 243 19.25 11.37 21.29
CA LYS A 243 19.72 11.78 19.96
C LYS A 243 21.17 12.31 19.99
N PRO A 244 22.10 11.77 19.18
CA PRO A 244 23.40 12.39 18.96
C PRO A 244 23.31 13.50 17.90
N PHE A 245 24.04 14.60 18.10
CA PHE A 245 24.17 15.71 17.16
C PHE A 245 25.63 15.83 16.73
N ILE A 246 25.97 15.42 15.50
CA ILE A 246 27.37 15.27 15.06
C ILE A 246 27.82 16.48 14.23
N GLN A 247 28.17 17.57 14.92
CA GLN A 247 28.66 18.81 14.31
C GLN A 247 30.14 19.02 14.58
N ASP A 248 30.99 18.90 13.55
CA ASP A 248 32.37 19.40 13.62
C ASP A 248 33.00 19.76 12.25
N LYS A 249 32.69 20.96 11.75
CA LYS A 249 33.74 21.96 11.39
C LYS A 249 33.18 23.34 11.12
N VAL A 250 34.05 24.34 11.29
CA VAL A 250 33.72 25.77 11.32
C VAL A 250 33.95 26.42 9.95
N GLY A 251 32.92 27.07 9.40
CA GLY A 251 32.98 27.86 8.16
C GLY A 251 31.79 28.82 8.04
N GLN A 252 32.02 30.09 8.37
CA GLN A 252 31.05 31.20 8.42
C GLN A 252 29.93 31.21 7.35
N SER A 253 28.66 31.14 7.77
CA SER A 253 27.63 32.16 7.43
C SER A 253 26.31 31.95 8.18
N ASN A 254 25.46 32.98 8.20
CA ASN A 254 24.01 32.85 8.38
C ASN A 254 23.40 32.81 6.97
N GLU A 255 23.32 31.63 6.36
CA GLU A 255 22.58 31.43 5.11
C GLU A 255 21.57 30.28 5.27
N GLN A 256 20.47 30.40 4.54
CA GLN A 256 19.49 29.34 4.43
C GLN A 256 20.09 28.28 3.51
N VAL A 257 20.77 27.28 4.08
CA VAL A 257 21.31 26.14 3.32
C VAL A 257 20.15 25.52 2.55
N GLU A 258 20.21 25.64 1.22
CA GLU A 258 19.19 25.11 0.33
C GLU A 258 19.26 23.58 0.39
N LYS A 259 18.25 23.00 1.05
CA LYS A 259 18.22 21.57 1.34
C LYS A 259 17.95 20.78 0.07
N ASP A 260 18.86 19.87 -0.24
CA ASP A 260 18.68 18.96 -1.35
C ASP A 260 17.61 17.91 -1.05
N ASP A 261 16.99 17.44 -2.12
CA ASP A 261 16.10 16.29 -2.03
C ASP A 261 16.92 15.00 -1.97
N LEU A 262 17.46 14.68 -0.79
CA LEU A 262 18.30 13.50 -0.55
C LEU A 262 17.61 12.17 -0.95
N SER A 263 16.29 12.17 -1.16
CA SER A 263 15.54 11.02 -1.70
C SER A 263 15.93 10.64 -3.15
N LEU A 264 16.60 11.53 -3.89
CA LEU A 264 17.13 11.25 -5.22
C LEU A 264 18.32 10.26 -5.23
N ILE A 265 18.83 9.86 -4.06
CA ILE A 265 19.84 8.80 -3.91
C ILE A 265 19.13 7.46 -3.67
N GLU A 266 19.35 6.48 -4.55
CA GLU A 266 18.76 5.14 -4.41
C GLU A 266 19.15 4.50 -3.07
N GLY A 267 18.13 4.11 -2.30
CA GLY A 267 18.28 3.59 -0.94
C GLY A 267 18.00 4.61 0.17
N ILE A 268 17.98 5.92 -0.12
CA ILE A 268 17.51 6.96 0.81
C ILE A 268 16.02 7.22 0.53
N GLY A 269 15.12 6.61 1.31
CA GLY A 269 13.70 7.01 1.28
C GLY A 269 13.43 8.30 2.08
N PRO A 270 12.24 8.92 1.97
CA PRO A 270 11.88 10.13 2.73
C PRO A 270 12.07 10.00 4.26
N PHE A 271 11.89 8.80 4.82
CA PHE A 271 12.20 8.50 6.23
C PHE A 271 13.71 8.62 6.54
N LEU A 272 14.58 8.13 5.67
CA LEU A 272 16.03 8.22 5.83
C LEU A 272 16.54 9.64 5.57
N GLN A 273 16.02 10.32 4.56
CA GLN A 273 16.22 11.76 4.37
C GLN A 273 15.81 12.55 5.61
N LYS A 274 14.66 12.24 6.24
CA LYS A 274 14.26 12.86 7.51
C LYS A 274 15.25 12.57 8.64
N LYS A 275 15.75 11.33 8.77
CA LYS A 275 16.78 10.97 9.77
C LYS A 275 18.11 11.72 9.54
N LEU A 276 18.55 11.82 8.29
CA LEU A 276 19.73 12.59 7.88
C LEU A 276 19.56 14.09 8.20
N ASN A 277 18.42 14.67 7.83
CA ASN A 277 18.02 16.03 8.22
C ASN A 277 17.97 16.25 9.75
N GLU A 278 17.58 15.23 10.53
CA GLU A 278 17.52 15.30 11.99
C GLU A 278 18.91 15.24 12.66
N ILE A 279 19.93 14.64 12.03
CA ILE A 279 21.32 14.63 12.50
C ILE A 279 22.20 15.74 11.89
N GLY A 280 21.64 16.55 10.99
CA GLY A 280 22.30 17.74 10.44
C GLY A 280 22.90 17.60 9.03
N VAL A 281 22.51 16.58 8.25
CA VAL A 281 22.91 16.39 6.85
C VAL A 281 21.78 16.89 5.93
N PHE A 282 22.11 17.79 5.00
CA PHE A 282 21.12 18.54 4.22
C PHE A 282 21.37 18.57 2.70
N THR A 283 22.57 18.22 2.23
CA THR A 283 22.98 18.41 0.82
C THR A 283 23.64 17.18 0.20
N PHE A 284 23.64 17.11 -1.13
CA PHE A 284 24.38 16.09 -1.87
C PHE A 284 25.90 16.23 -1.68
N ASP A 285 26.41 17.47 -1.62
CA ASP A 285 27.83 17.77 -1.40
C ASP A 285 28.35 17.22 -0.07
N GLU A 286 27.54 17.29 1.01
CA GLU A 286 27.89 16.71 2.30
C GLU A 286 28.02 15.18 2.25
N ILE A 287 27.12 14.48 1.54
CA ILE A 287 27.16 13.01 1.41
C ILE A 287 28.29 12.57 0.48
N ALA A 288 28.54 13.32 -0.60
CA ALA A 288 29.66 13.08 -1.51
C ALA A 288 31.04 13.20 -0.83
N GLY A 289 31.12 13.97 0.26
CA GLY A 289 32.33 14.15 1.08
C GLY A 289 32.57 13.11 2.18
N TRP A 290 31.72 12.07 2.33
CA TRP A 290 31.88 11.10 3.41
C TRP A 290 33.02 10.11 3.19
N ASP A 291 33.81 9.88 4.24
CA ASP A 291 34.80 8.81 4.32
C ASP A 291 34.30 7.62 5.17
N SER A 292 35.08 6.54 5.22
CA SER A 292 34.76 5.33 6.01
C SER A 292 34.82 5.54 7.53
N ALA A 293 35.08 6.73 8.05
CA ALA A 293 34.81 7.10 9.44
C ALA A 293 33.44 7.75 9.55
N ARG A 294 33.17 8.78 8.73
CA ARG A 294 31.89 9.50 8.71
C ARG A 294 30.70 8.61 8.39
N ILE A 295 30.85 7.64 7.48
CA ILE A 295 29.81 6.65 7.18
C ILE A 295 29.39 5.89 8.45
N ARG A 296 30.35 5.42 9.26
CA ARG A 296 30.07 4.68 10.50
C ARG A 296 29.39 5.55 11.55
N GLU A 297 29.84 6.80 11.74
CA GLU A 297 29.18 7.78 12.62
C GLU A 297 27.70 7.99 12.22
N VAL A 298 27.43 8.16 10.92
CA VAL A 298 26.08 8.36 10.39
C VAL A 298 25.23 7.10 10.55
N THR A 299 25.78 5.92 10.22
CA THR A 299 25.12 4.62 10.40
C THR A 299 24.69 4.38 11.86
N GLU A 300 25.57 4.65 12.82
CA GLU A 300 25.28 4.55 14.24
C GLU A 300 24.21 5.57 14.66
N ALA A 301 24.31 6.82 14.19
CA ALA A 301 23.37 7.90 14.52
C ALA A 301 21.96 7.72 13.95
N ILE A 302 21.80 7.11 12.76
CA ILE A 302 20.46 6.84 12.17
C ILE A 302 19.78 5.60 12.73
N GLN A 303 20.54 4.68 13.37
CA GLN A 303 20.06 3.44 13.99
C GLN A 303 19.15 2.59 13.08
N TYR A 304 19.44 2.56 11.77
CA TYR A 304 18.59 1.87 10.79
C TYR A 304 19.14 0.48 10.43
N PHE A 305 20.19 0.40 9.60
CA PHE A 305 20.91 -0.85 9.31
C PHE A 305 22.38 -0.56 8.97
N GLU A 306 23.29 -1.43 9.43
CA GLU A 306 24.72 -1.34 9.13
C GLU A 306 25.04 -1.71 7.66
N GLY A 307 26.08 -1.10 7.08
CA GLY A 307 26.58 -1.43 5.74
C GLY A 307 25.71 -1.01 4.55
N ARG A 308 24.52 -0.41 4.76
CA ARG A 308 23.63 0.01 3.66
C ARG A 308 24.24 1.15 2.84
N ILE A 309 24.91 2.11 3.47
CA ILE A 309 25.42 3.34 2.84
C ILE A 309 26.47 2.99 1.78
N GLU A 310 27.31 2.00 2.08
CA GLU A 310 28.33 1.44 1.21
C GLU A 310 27.72 0.52 0.14
N ARG A 311 26.83 -0.41 0.54
CA ARG A 311 26.20 -1.37 -0.38
C ARG A 311 25.34 -0.69 -1.45
N ASP A 312 24.61 0.34 -1.07
CA ASP A 312 23.75 1.14 -1.94
C ASP A 312 24.53 2.33 -2.58
N ASN A 313 25.85 2.42 -2.35
CA ASN A 313 26.79 3.38 -2.97
C ASN A 313 26.38 4.87 -2.84
N TRP A 314 25.81 5.29 -1.70
CA TRP A 314 25.22 6.63 -1.54
C TRP A 314 26.21 7.76 -1.84
N VAL A 315 27.49 7.61 -1.49
CA VAL A 315 28.54 8.61 -1.72
C VAL A 315 28.79 8.85 -3.21
N GLU A 316 28.83 7.80 -4.03
CA GLU A 316 28.99 7.94 -5.48
C GLU A 316 27.76 8.56 -6.14
N GLN A 317 26.55 8.18 -5.69
CA GLN A 317 25.31 8.76 -6.19
C GLN A 317 25.21 10.24 -5.85
N ALA A 318 25.50 10.62 -4.61
CA ALA A 318 25.54 11.99 -4.15
C ALA A 318 26.54 12.84 -4.96
N ALA A 319 27.74 12.32 -5.23
CA ALA A 319 28.73 13.01 -6.06
C ALA A 319 28.24 13.27 -7.50
N ARG A 320 27.48 12.34 -8.09
CA ARG A 320 26.87 12.50 -9.42
C ARG A 320 25.72 13.51 -9.41
N LEU A 321 24.94 13.57 -8.33
CA LEU A 321 23.83 14.54 -8.17
C LEU A 321 24.36 15.96 -7.90
N ALA A 322 25.38 16.10 -7.05
CA ALA A 322 26.07 17.36 -6.81
C ALA A 322 26.67 17.94 -8.12
N LEU A 323 27.30 17.09 -8.95
CA LEU A 323 27.80 17.51 -10.25
C LEU A 323 26.68 17.99 -11.19
N LYS A 324 25.57 17.24 -11.30
CA LYS A 324 24.39 17.67 -12.08
C LYS A 324 23.78 18.98 -11.59
N LYS A 325 23.73 19.18 -10.27
CA LYS A 325 23.27 20.43 -9.62
C LYS A 325 24.19 21.61 -9.94
N GLN A 326 25.49 21.37 -10.08
CA GLN A 326 26.46 22.38 -10.54
C GLN A 326 26.32 22.67 -12.05
N GLU A 327 25.99 21.67 -12.88
CA GLU A 327 25.77 21.84 -14.33
C GLU A 327 24.43 22.54 -14.66
N ASN A 328 23.36 22.27 -13.90
CA ASN A 328 22.04 22.87 -14.08
C ASN A 328 21.32 23.07 -12.74
N PRO A 329 21.57 24.19 -12.01
CA PRO A 329 20.99 24.41 -10.69
C PRO A 329 19.46 24.63 -10.73
N GLU A 330 18.91 25.19 -11.81
CA GLU A 330 17.46 25.41 -11.94
C GLU A 330 16.67 24.10 -11.91
N ALA A 331 17.27 22.99 -12.35
CA ALA A 331 16.69 21.64 -12.26
C ALA A 331 16.73 21.02 -10.85
N PHE A 332 17.14 21.76 -9.82
CA PHE A 332 17.13 21.33 -8.41
C PHE A 332 16.47 22.36 -7.47
N GLN A 333 16.19 23.59 -7.94
CA GLN A 333 15.59 24.65 -7.13
C GLN A 333 14.05 24.61 -7.15
N GLY A 334 13.45 23.82 -6.26
CA GLY A 334 12.07 24.07 -5.81
C GLY A 334 11.20 22.85 -5.51
N LYS A 335 11.24 22.39 -4.24
CA LYS A 335 10.39 21.32 -3.66
C LYS A 335 10.72 19.91 -4.24
N PRO A 336 10.22 18.82 -3.62
CA PRO A 336 10.61 17.45 -3.99
C PRO A 336 10.23 17.09 -5.43
N GLY A 337 11.02 16.21 -6.05
CA GLY A 337 10.75 15.69 -7.39
C GLY A 337 10.89 16.71 -8.52
N ALA A 338 12.10 17.25 -8.72
CA ALA A 338 12.41 18.21 -9.78
C ALA A 338 12.48 17.60 -11.21
N LEU A 339 11.48 16.80 -11.58
CA LEU A 339 11.26 16.21 -12.92
C LEU A 339 9.81 16.38 -13.42
N ALA A 340 9.07 17.38 -12.91
CA ALA A 340 7.67 17.66 -13.23
C ALA A 340 7.34 18.01 -14.71
N ASN A 341 8.27 17.80 -15.64
CA ASN A 341 8.11 17.95 -17.09
C ASN A 341 8.19 16.62 -17.87
N ASP A 342 8.53 15.49 -17.22
CA ASP A 342 8.56 14.17 -17.87
C ASP A 342 7.31 13.35 -17.48
N PRO A 343 6.27 13.28 -18.35
CA PRO A 343 5.05 12.54 -18.04
C PRO A 343 5.24 11.02 -17.97
N GLU A 344 6.40 10.49 -18.36
CA GLU A 344 6.74 9.08 -18.17
C GLU A 344 7.31 8.78 -16.79
N ASP A 345 7.76 9.77 -16.00
CA ASP A 345 8.36 9.52 -14.68
C ASP A 345 7.30 9.17 -13.62
N LEU A 346 7.14 7.88 -13.31
CA LEU A 346 6.11 7.43 -12.37
C LEU A 346 6.51 7.57 -10.89
N LYS A 347 7.76 7.94 -10.56
CA LYS A 347 8.23 8.00 -9.16
C LYS A 347 7.78 9.27 -8.44
N ILE A 348 7.16 10.21 -9.15
CA ILE A 348 6.46 11.36 -8.56
C ILE A 348 5.17 10.95 -7.80
N ILE A 349 4.78 9.67 -7.89
CA ILE A 349 3.63 9.07 -7.24
C ILE A 349 4.09 8.32 -5.98
N GLU A 350 3.57 8.72 -4.82
CA GLU A 350 3.98 8.15 -3.54
C GLU A 350 3.63 6.67 -3.44
N GLY A 351 4.66 5.87 -3.11
CA GLY A 351 4.63 4.41 -3.13
C GLY A 351 5.25 3.76 -4.39
N ILE A 352 5.50 4.51 -5.48
CA ILE A 352 6.13 4.00 -6.70
C ILE A 352 7.64 4.27 -6.67
N GLY A 353 8.44 3.25 -6.33
CA GLY A 353 9.89 3.27 -6.51
C GLY A 353 10.34 2.88 -7.92
N PRO A 354 11.61 3.06 -8.31
CA PRO A 354 12.12 2.77 -9.65
C PRO A 354 11.81 1.35 -10.16
N LYS A 355 11.85 0.36 -9.27
CA LYS A 355 11.53 -1.04 -9.64
C LYS A 355 10.02 -1.26 -9.87
N ILE A 356 9.16 -0.50 -9.22
CA ILE A 356 7.70 -0.51 -9.46
C ILE A 356 7.38 0.24 -10.75
N GLU A 357 8.02 1.37 -11.00
CA GLU A 357 7.96 2.07 -12.30
C GLU A 357 8.35 1.14 -13.46
N GLU A 358 9.43 0.35 -13.33
CA GLU A 358 9.85 -0.63 -14.33
C GLU A 358 8.79 -1.74 -14.56
N LEU A 359 8.18 -2.24 -13.49
CA LEU A 359 7.11 -3.25 -13.55
C LEU A 359 5.86 -2.70 -14.25
N LEU A 360 5.42 -1.50 -13.87
CA LEU A 360 4.28 -0.82 -14.49
C LEU A 360 4.53 -0.53 -15.98
N LYS A 361 5.74 -0.04 -16.33
CA LYS A 361 6.17 0.14 -17.73
C LYS A 361 6.17 -1.18 -18.49
N SER A 362 6.59 -2.29 -17.87
CA SER A 362 6.53 -3.62 -18.49
C SER A 362 5.10 -4.15 -18.70
N ALA A 363 4.15 -3.71 -17.87
CA ALA A 363 2.71 -3.97 -18.01
C ALA A 363 1.99 -3.00 -18.98
N GLY A 364 2.72 -2.08 -19.63
CA GLY A 364 2.18 -1.09 -20.56
C GLY A 364 1.72 0.23 -19.92
N ILE A 365 1.80 0.35 -18.59
CA ILE A 365 1.45 1.55 -17.83
C ILE A 365 2.68 2.46 -17.79
N GLY A 366 2.88 3.22 -18.86
CA GLY A 366 4.15 3.93 -19.12
C GLY A 366 4.22 5.40 -18.70
N ASN A 367 3.10 6.04 -18.37
CA ASN A 367 3.02 7.49 -18.11
C ASN A 367 1.85 7.83 -17.17
N TRP A 368 1.80 9.07 -16.67
CA TRP A 368 0.78 9.53 -15.71
C TRP A 368 -0.66 9.33 -16.20
N ALA A 369 -0.95 9.51 -17.50
CA ALA A 369 -2.29 9.31 -18.05
C ALA A 369 -2.69 7.82 -18.02
N ALA A 370 -1.80 6.93 -18.46
CA ALA A 370 -2.02 5.48 -18.40
C ALA A 370 -2.18 4.97 -16.96
N LEU A 371 -1.41 5.53 -16.01
CA LEU A 371 -1.54 5.18 -14.58
C LEU A 371 -2.81 5.79 -13.95
N ALA A 372 -3.26 6.96 -14.41
CA ALA A 372 -4.51 7.57 -13.96
C ALA A 372 -5.76 6.80 -14.42
N GLU A 373 -5.69 6.13 -15.57
CA GLU A 373 -6.77 5.29 -16.12
C GLU A 373 -6.69 3.81 -15.68
N ALA A 374 -5.58 3.38 -15.07
CA ALA A 374 -5.40 2.00 -14.61
C ALA A 374 -6.33 1.63 -13.44
N GLU A 375 -6.94 0.45 -13.52
CA GLU A 375 -7.74 -0.12 -12.42
C GLU A 375 -6.83 -0.60 -11.28
N VAL A 376 -7.26 -0.39 -10.03
CA VAL A 376 -6.48 -0.76 -8.83
C VAL A 376 -6.20 -2.26 -8.76
N GLU A 377 -7.13 -3.11 -9.24
CA GLU A 377 -6.95 -4.56 -9.26
C GLU A 377 -5.89 -4.98 -10.31
N LEU A 378 -5.84 -4.34 -11.49
CA LEU A 378 -4.76 -4.55 -12.45
C LEU A 378 -3.39 -4.15 -11.87
N LEU A 379 -3.34 -3.05 -11.10
CA LEU A 379 -2.12 -2.64 -10.41
C LEU A 379 -1.71 -3.67 -9.34
N ARG A 380 -2.66 -4.30 -8.63
CA ARG A 380 -2.40 -5.39 -7.68
C ARG A 380 -1.90 -6.65 -8.38
N ASP A 381 -2.54 -7.08 -9.47
CA ASP A 381 -2.12 -8.24 -10.27
C ASP A 381 -0.67 -8.10 -10.76
N VAL A 382 -0.26 -6.91 -11.20
CA VAL A 382 1.13 -6.61 -11.61
C VAL A 382 2.12 -6.73 -10.45
N LEU A 383 1.77 -6.22 -9.26
CA LEU A 383 2.61 -6.31 -8.06
C LEU A 383 2.70 -7.75 -7.52
N GLU A 384 1.58 -8.48 -7.45
CA GLU A 384 1.53 -9.88 -7.04
C GLU A 384 2.34 -10.78 -7.99
N SER A 385 2.21 -10.58 -9.31
CA SER A 385 2.95 -11.30 -10.34
C SER A 385 4.46 -11.05 -10.27
N ALA A 386 4.88 -9.88 -9.78
CA ALA A 386 6.28 -9.55 -9.54
C ALA A 386 6.86 -10.20 -8.27
N GLY A 387 6.01 -10.65 -7.35
CA GLY A 387 6.37 -11.52 -6.23
C GLY A 387 6.13 -10.93 -4.83
N PRO A 388 6.38 -11.73 -3.76
CA PRO A 388 5.92 -11.41 -2.39
C PRO A 388 6.42 -10.07 -1.84
N THR A 389 7.58 -9.60 -2.28
CA THR A 389 8.19 -8.32 -1.84
C THR A 389 7.31 -7.10 -2.11
N TYR A 390 6.49 -7.13 -3.17
CA TYR A 390 5.71 -5.97 -3.60
C TYR A 390 4.35 -5.83 -2.89
N ARG A 391 3.88 -6.89 -2.20
CA ARG A 391 2.59 -6.89 -1.47
C ARG A 391 2.48 -5.88 -0.32
N ILE A 392 3.61 -5.28 0.08
CA ILE A 392 3.64 -4.21 1.09
C ILE A 392 3.23 -2.84 0.53
N HIS A 393 3.15 -2.71 -0.80
CA HIS A 393 2.69 -1.50 -1.49
C HIS A 393 1.20 -1.63 -1.82
N ASP A 394 0.37 -0.68 -1.38
CA ASP A 394 -1.03 -0.59 -1.78
C ASP A 394 -1.20 0.41 -2.94
N PRO A 395 -1.59 -0.04 -4.15
CA PRO A 395 -1.74 0.84 -5.31
C PRO A 395 -3.03 1.67 -5.31
N SER A 396 -3.87 1.57 -4.27
CA SER A 396 -5.20 2.22 -4.19
C SER A 396 -5.20 3.73 -4.46
N THR A 397 -4.11 4.43 -4.12
CA THR A 397 -3.98 5.88 -4.31
C THR A 397 -3.30 6.28 -5.62
N TRP A 398 -2.63 5.36 -6.32
CA TRP A 398 -1.78 5.69 -7.47
C TRP A 398 -2.55 6.29 -8.64
N PRO A 399 -3.74 5.79 -9.06
CA PRO A 399 -4.51 6.41 -10.13
C PRO A 399 -5.01 7.82 -9.78
N ALA A 400 -5.28 8.10 -8.51
CA ALA A 400 -5.70 9.43 -8.05
C ALA A 400 -4.53 10.42 -8.10
N GLN A 401 -3.37 10.05 -7.55
CA GLN A 401 -2.15 10.84 -7.63
C GLN A 401 -1.73 11.10 -9.09
N ALA A 402 -1.73 10.05 -9.94
CA ALA A 402 -1.33 10.15 -11.34
C ALA A 402 -2.25 11.06 -12.16
N ARG A 403 -3.53 11.14 -11.80
CA ARG A 403 -4.49 12.06 -12.42
C ARG A 403 -4.18 13.53 -12.09
N LEU A 404 -3.77 13.82 -10.85
CA LEU A 404 -3.33 15.15 -10.45
C LEU A 404 -2.02 15.55 -11.16
N ALA A 405 -1.07 14.61 -11.29
CA ALA A 405 0.16 14.82 -12.08
C ALA A 405 -0.15 15.06 -13.57
N ALA A 406 -1.00 14.24 -14.19
CA ALA A 406 -1.40 14.37 -15.60
C ALA A 406 -2.12 15.69 -15.90
N ASN A 407 -2.89 16.22 -14.96
CA ASN A 407 -3.54 17.54 -15.07
C ASN A 407 -2.60 18.73 -14.77
N GLY A 408 -1.39 18.49 -14.27
CA GLY A 408 -0.47 19.54 -13.80
C GLY A 408 -0.90 20.19 -12.48
N GLU A 409 -1.75 19.53 -11.69
CA GLU A 409 -2.31 20.02 -10.42
C GLU A 409 -1.31 19.86 -9.25
N TRP A 410 -0.06 20.28 -9.46
CA TRP A 410 1.09 20.04 -8.57
C TRP A 410 0.90 20.52 -7.12
N GLY A 411 0.09 21.57 -6.91
CA GLY A 411 -0.30 22.02 -5.57
C GLY A 411 -1.18 21.00 -4.85
N VAL A 412 -2.24 20.54 -5.54
CA VAL A 412 -3.21 19.57 -5.03
C VAL A 412 -2.56 18.20 -4.83
N LEU A 413 -1.71 17.75 -5.76
CA LEU A 413 -0.94 16.51 -5.60
C LEU A 413 -0.12 16.53 -4.31
N LYS A 414 0.58 17.64 -4.04
CA LYS A 414 1.42 17.77 -2.84
C LYS A 414 0.60 17.81 -1.55
N GLU A 415 -0.57 18.43 -1.56
CA GLU A 415 -1.48 18.45 -0.40
C GLU A 415 -2.06 17.05 -0.15
N TYR A 416 -2.54 16.36 -1.20
CA TYR A 416 -3.03 14.98 -1.14
C TYR A 416 -1.95 14.00 -0.63
N GLN A 417 -0.72 14.09 -1.13
CA GLN A 417 0.42 13.31 -0.62
C GLN A 417 0.73 13.61 0.85
N ALA A 418 0.64 14.87 1.29
CA ALA A 418 0.85 15.23 2.69
C ALA A 418 -0.26 14.70 3.62
N GLU A 419 -1.50 14.56 3.13
CA GLU A 419 -2.58 13.92 3.88
C GLU A 419 -2.37 12.40 4.02
N LEU A 420 -1.91 11.71 2.96
CA LEU A 420 -1.58 10.29 2.99
C LEU A 420 -0.48 9.95 4.02
N PHE A 421 0.56 10.78 4.15
CA PHE A 421 1.56 10.66 5.23
C PHE A 421 1.06 11.20 6.59
N GLY A 422 -0.01 12.00 6.60
CA GLY A 422 -0.54 12.67 7.79
C GLY A 422 -1.33 11.77 8.73
N GLY A 423 -1.95 10.71 8.20
CA GLY A 423 -2.53 9.60 8.97
C GLY A 423 -3.77 9.94 9.79
N ARG A 424 -4.95 9.84 9.18
CA ARG A 424 -6.26 9.67 9.85
C ARG A 424 -7.18 8.77 9.05
#